data_AF-A0A7W1GZQ6-F1
#
_entry.id   AF-A0A7W1GZQ6-F1
#
_cell.length_a   1.000
_cell.length_b   1.000
_cell.length_c   1.000
_cell.angle_alpha   90.00
_cell.angle_beta   90.00
_cell.angle_gamma   90.00
#
_symmetry.space_group_name_H-M   'P 1'
#
loop_
_entity.id
_entity.type
_entity.pdbx_description
1 polymer ?
#
loop_
_entity_poly.entity_id
_entity_poly.type
_entity_poly.pdbx_seq_one_letter_code
_entity_poly.pdbx_strand_id
1 'polypeptide(L)'
;MLDDIKRIVATDCGSTTTKAILIERNDQGEYRLVARGEAPTTVEKPFEDVTVGVLNAVRELEEITEAKQAKRSLLKDDKVWRFQKDGQVSEQPSDPTAGSDVYLSTSSAGGGLQMMVAGVVKAMSAESAERAALGAGAILMDTLAVDDGRKDFQKVERLRQLRPDIILMSGGTDGGTKDHLTAMALVIRRADPKPRFGDMKLPVIFAGNKDAREDVKTEAGPAIEVHVVDNIRPTLDRENLGPAREAIHELFLEHVMQQAPGYNKLLDWASEEIMATPNAVGKLMESFAKGRGINILGVDIGGATTDVFSVFGGVYNRTVSANLGMSYSICNVLKETGTANIARWLPFVLDEFELRNRLRNKMIRPTTIPQTYEDLLVEHAVAREALRLAFEHHKTLARGLMGVQQQRTIGDALSQGASGQTLVKMMDLDMIIGSGGVLSHAPDRRQSALMMIDAYQPEGITILTVDSIFMMPHLGVLSEHHPKAAEEVFERDCLVKIGTCIAPVGIGKVGEPCLSISGNGISEVVPFGELRVVPWDPKAAPELCIEPARNFDMGAGKGKRVIATPYGVDAGKDKVAKLEAGMIGLIVDCRGRPLAFPEDPEARRKMLRTTLEALGLRAHSNQIAN
;
A
#
# COMPACT_ATOMS: atom_id res chain seq x y z
N MET A 1 17.56 -26.79 12.30
CA MET A 1 17.33 -26.30 13.68
C MET A 1 16.70 -24.90 13.61
N LEU A 2 15.61 -24.75 12.85
CA LEU A 2 14.80 -23.52 12.73
C LEU A 2 13.43 -23.67 13.45
N ASP A 3 13.19 -24.82 14.10
CA ASP A 3 11.85 -25.26 14.55
C ASP A 3 11.51 -24.98 16.03
N ASP A 4 12.39 -24.30 16.79
CA ASP A 4 12.19 -24.07 18.24
C ASP A 4 12.11 -22.59 18.64
N ILE A 5 11.78 -21.71 17.69
CA ILE A 5 11.52 -20.30 17.99
C ILE A 5 10.22 -20.19 18.80
N LYS A 6 10.30 -19.54 19.95
CA LYS A 6 9.17 -19.38 20.88
C LYS A 6 8.75 -17.93 21.03
N ARG A 7 9.68 -16.99 20.90
CA ARG A 7 9.45 -15.57 21.10
C ARG A 7 10.13 -14.73 20.03
N ILE A 8 9.34 -13.89 19.39
CA ILE A 8 9.78 -13.01 18.33
C ILE A 8 9.41 -11.59 18.71
N VAL A 9 10.39 -10.70 18.72
CA VAL A 9 10.15 -9.26 18.73
C VAL A 9 10.32 -8.78 17.31
N ALA A 10 9.40 -7.95 16.84
CA ALA A 10 9.58 -7.27 15.57
C ALA A 10 9.29 -5.78 15.74
N THR A 11 10.02 -4.93 15.01
CA THR A 11 9.73 -3.49 14.97
C THR A 11 9.58 -2.96 13.55
N ASP A 12 8.82 -1.88 13.41
CA ASP A 12 8.73 -1.10 12.19
C ASP A 12 8.99 0.37 12.52
N CYS A 13 10.06 0.93 11.95
CA CYS A 13 10.44 2.32 12.11
C CYS A 13 9.78 3.16 11.00
N GLY A 14 8.57 3.65 11.27
CA GLY A 14 7.82 4.51 10.35
C GLY A 14 8.34 5.95 10.30
N SER A 15 7.69 6.83 9.51
CA SER A 15 8.04 8.26 9.47
C SER A 15 7.52 9.07 10.66
N THR A 16 6.52 8.56 11.37
CA THR A 16 5.82 9.28 12.46
C THR A 16 5.91 8.51 13.77
N THR A 17 5.68 7.21 13.73
CA THR A 17 5.75 6.34 14.90
C THR A 17 6.51 5.05 14.59
N THR A 18 7.27 4.60 15.58
CA THR A 18 7.93 3.30 15.62
C THR A 18 7.02 2.34 16.36
N LYS A 19 6.72 1.19 15.76
CA LYS A 19 5.84 0.16 16.31
C LYS A 19 6.62 -1.08 16.64
N ALA A 20 6.31 -1.71 17.76
CA ALA A 20 6.88 -2.98 18.19
C ALA A 20 5.75 -3.99 18.41
N ILE A 21 5.99 -5.25 18.04
CA ILE A 21 5.11 -6.37 18.35
C ILE A 21 5.89 -7.50 19.02
N LEU A 22 5.22 -8.19 19.93
CA LEU A 22 5.68 -9.41 20.55
C LEU A 22 4.80 -10.56 20.10
N ILE A 23 5.40 -11.56 19.47
CA ILE A 23 4.75 -12.80 19.06
C ILE A 23 5.33 -13.95 19.90
N GLU A 24 4.47 -14.79 20.44
CA GLU A 24 4.90 -16.01 21.12
C GLU A 24 4.18 -17.25 20.59
N ARG A 25 4.87 -18.38 20.64
CA ARG A 25 4.28 -19.70 20.38
C ARG A 25 3.59 -20.19 21.65
N ASN A 26 2.29 -20.47 21.57
CA ASN A 26 1.50 -20.97 22.68
C ASN A 26 1.71 -22.48 22.90
N ASP A 27 1.09 -23.03 23.96
CA ASP A 27 1.19 -24.47 24.31
C ASP A 27 0.60 -25.41 23.24
N GLN A 28 -0.27 -24.90 22.36
CA GLN A 28 -0.80 -25.63 21.20
C GLN A 28 0.15 -25.62 20.00
N GLY A 29 1.29 -24.93 20.13
CA GLY A 29 2.31 -24.83 19.11
C GLY A 29 2.02 -23.78 18.03
N GLU A 30 1.05 -22.88 18.27
CA GLU A 30 0.61 -21.83 17.36
C GLU A 30 1.20 -20.47 17.77
N TYR A 31 1.61 -19.65 16.81
CA TYR A 31 2.10 -18.30 17.06
C TYR A 31 0.95 -17.31 17.19
N ARG A 32 0.97 -16.50 18.26
CA ARG A 32 -0.03 -15.47 18.53
C ARG A 32 0.63 -14.15 18.92
N LEU A 33 -0.05 -13.05 18.59
CA LEU A 33 0.29 -11.74 19.11
C LEU A 33 0.05 -11.68 20.64
N VAL A 34 1.09 -11.32 21.40
CA VAL A 34 1.03 -11.19 22.86
C VAL A 34 0.89 -9.73 23.31
N ALA A 35 1.73 -8.86 22.74
CA ALA A 35 1.78 -7.45 23.10
C ALA A 35 2.14 -6.58 21.88
N ARG A 36 1.79 -5.31 21.98
CA ARG A 36 2.08 -4.26 21.01
C ARG A 36 2.61 -3.04 21.76
N GLY A 37 3.53 -2.30 21.16
CA GLY A 37 4.04 -1.04 21.69
C GLY A 37 4.21 -0.04 20.56
N GLU A 38 4.06 1.24 20.85
CA GLU A 38 4.19 2.31 19.88
C GLU A 38 4.80 3.56 20.53
N ALA A 39 5.82 4.11 19.88
CA ALA A 39 6.45 5.35 20.31
C ALA A 39 6.63 6.29 19.12
N PRO A 40 6.73 7.62 19.33
CA PRO A 40 7.14 8.53 18.28
C PRO A 40 8.49 8.11 17.68
N THR A 41 8.61 8.19 16.36
CA THR A 41 9.90 7.94 15.69
C THR A 41 10.87 9.08 15.99
N THR A 42 12.12 8.73 16.27
CA THR A 42 13.17 9.66 16.75
C THR A 42 14.30 9.88 15.75
N VAL A 43 14.04 9.66 14.45
CA VAL A 43 15.04 9.85 13.37
C VAL A 43 15.38 11.32 13.13
N GLU A 44 14.47 12.24 13.50
CA GLU A 44 14.66 13.69 13.39
C GLU A 44 15.11 14.32 14.73
N LYS A 45 15.44 15.60 14.69
CA LYS A 45 15.72 16.40 15.89
C LYS A 45 14.50 16.38 16.85
N PRO A 46 14.72 16.37 18.17
CA PRO A 46 16.00 16.62 18.85
C PRO A 46 16.88 15.39 19.07
N PHE A 47 16.40 14.19 18.75
CA PHE A 47 17.11 12.94 19.06
C PHE A 47 18.13 12.57 17.99
N GLU A 48 17.76 12.68 16.71
CA GLU A 48 18.59 12.22 15.58
C GLU A 48 19.15 10.81 15.83
N ASP A 49 18.28 9.89 16.28
CA ASP A 49 18.61 8.47 16.47
C ASP A 49 17.32 7.65 16.49
N VAL A 50 17.07 6.87 15.43
CA VAL A 50 15.87 6.02 15.31
C VAL A 50 15.75 4.98 16.43
N THR A 51 16.86 4.57 17.04
CA THR A 51 16.85 3.52 18.06
C THR A 51 16.22 3.94 19.38
N VAL A 52 16.15 5.24 19.67
CA VAL A 52 15.44 5.74 20.87
C VAL A 52 13.95 5.41 20.79
N GLY A 53 13.32 5.61 19.64
CA GLY A 53 11.94 5.24 19.37
C GLY A 53 11.73 3.72 19.45
N VAL A 54 12.70 2.93 18.95
CA VAL A 54 12.68 1.46 19.07
C VAL A 54 12.69 1.02 20.53
N LEU A 55 13.62 1.54 21.33
CA LEU A 55 13.72 1.21 22.76
C LEU A 55 12.45 1.58 23.52
N ASN A 56 11.86 2.74 23.22
CA ASN A 56 10.61 3.18 23.84
C ASN A 56 9.43 2.26 23.47
N ALA A 57 9.30 1.88 22.19
CA ALA A 57 8.24 0.99 21.73
C ALA A 57 8.40 -0.43 22.31
N VAL A 58 9.63 -0.94 22.43
CA VAL A 58 9.88 -2.25 23.06
C VAL A 58 9.69 -2.20 24.57
N ARG A 59 10.03 -1.09 25.24
CA ARG A 59 9.75 -0.91 26.67
C ARG A 59 8.24 -1.00 26.97
N GLU A 60 7.40 -0.45 26.11
CA GLU A 60 5.94 -0.60 26.23
C GLU A 60 5.50 -2.07 26.12
N LEU A 61 6.18 -2.91 25.33
CA LEU A 61 5.95 -4.37 25.34
C LEU A 61 6.26 -5.00 26.70
N GLU A 62 7.36 -4.62 27.34
CA GLU A 62 7.72 -5.10 28.68
C GLU A 62 6.65 -4.70 29.71
N GLU A 63 6.20 -3.44 29.68
CA GLU A 63 5.16 -2.90 30.56
C GLU A 63 3.80 -3.60 30.37
N ILE A 64 3.39 -3.84 29.13
CA ILE A 64 2.12 -4.52 28.82
C ILE A 64 2.18 -6.00 29.22
N THR A 65 3.31 -6.68 29.02
CA THR A 65 3.45 -8.08 29.42
C THR A 65 3.50 -8.24 30.94
N GLU A 66 4.12 -7.30 31.65
CA GLU A 66 4.09 -7.19 33.11
C GLU A 66 2.65 -7.05 33.62
N ALA A 67 1.85 -6.19 33.00
CA ALA A 67 0.46 -5.97 33.38
C ALA A 67 -0.46 -7.17 33.09
N LYS A 68 -0.19 -7.94 32.03
CA LYS A 68 -1.05 -9.08 31.61
C LYS A 68 -0.75 -10.38 32.35
N GLN A 69 0.54 -10.70 32.54
CA GLN A 69 0.91 -12.02 33.05
C GLN A 69 2.28 -12.04 33.73
N ALA A 70 3.36 -11.83 32.96
CA ALA A 70 4.72 -11.81 33.47
C ALA A 70 5.59 -10.93 32.57
N LYS A 71 6.34 -10.03 33.19
CA LYS A 71 7.25 -9.11 32.51
C LYS A 71 8.22 -9.87 31.62
N ARG A 72 8.22 -9.59 30.32
CA ARG A 72 9.30 -10.01 29.43
C ARG A 72 10.43 -9.00 29.54
N SER A 73 11.66 -9.49 29.68
CA SER A 73 12.87 -8.65 29.70
C SER A 73 13.45 -8.64 28.29
N LEU A 74 12.88 -7.80 27.43
CA LEU A 74 13.20 -7.67 26.01
C LEU A 74 14.33 -6.68 25.74
N LEU A 75 14.72 -5.87 26.74
CA LEU A 75 15.82 -4.91 26.66
C LEU A 75 16.99 -5.31 27.57
N LYS A 76 18.23 -5.14 27.07
CA LYS A 76 19.47 -5.35 27.83
C LYS A 76 20.54 -4.38 27.33
N ASP A 77 21.21 -3.68 28.24
CA ASP A 77 22.28 -2.71 27.94
C ASP A 77 21.89 -1.66 26.86
N ASP A 78 20.68 -1.11 26.97
CA ASP A 78 20.08 -0.18 26.00
C ASP A 78 20.00 -0.72 24.56
N LYS A 79 19.83 -2.03 24.41
CA LYS A 79 19.59 -2.71 23.13
C LYS A 79 18.39 -3.64 23.22
N VAL A 80 17.78 -3.94 22.07
CA VAL A 80 16.80 -5.04 21.97
C VAL A 80 17.55 -6.37 22.09
N TRP A 81 17.18 -7.15 23.12
CA TRP A 81 17.86 -8.37 23.50
C TRP A 81 17.28 -9.57 22.75
N ARG A 82 18.18 -10.32 22.11
CA ARG A 82 17.85 -11.48 21.29
C ARG A 82 18.91 -12.57 21.41
N PHE A 83 18.57 -13.80 21.06
CA PHE A 83 19.46 -14.96 21.18
C PHE A 83 20.02 -15.45 19.84
N GLN A 84 19.46 -15.03 18.71
CA GLN A 84 19.92 -15.42 17.38
C GLN A 84 20.32 -14.21 16.54
N LYS A 85 21.39 -14.36 15.76
CA LYS A 85 21.83 -13.41 14.73
C LYS A 85 22.45 -14.17 13.56
N ASP A 86 22.07 -13.84 12.33
CA ASP A 86 22.56 -14.47 11.10
C ASP A 86 22.44 -16.01 11.13
N GLY A 87 21.30 -16.51 11.64
CA GLY A 87 21.03 -17.95 11.84
C GLY A 87 21.88 -18.65 12.92
N GLN A 88 22.69 -17.93 13.68
CA GLN A 88 23.53 -18.48 14.75
C GLN A 88 23.03 -18.07 16.13
N VAL A 89 23.07 -19.00 17.08
CA VAL A 89 22.74 -18.72 18.49
C VAL A 89 23.91 -18.00 19.14
N SER A 90 23.70 -16.74 19.53
CA SER A 90 24.72 -15.89 20.16
C SER A 90 24.74 -16.00 21.68
N GLU A 91 23.60 -16.27 22.30
CA GLU A 91 23.44 -16.36 23.76
C GLU A 91 22.30 -17.36 24.08
N GLN A 92 22.34 -17.97 25.26
CA GLN A 92 21.26 -18.83 25.77
C GLN A 92 20.39 -18.02 26.74
N PRO A 93 19.05 -18.25 26.78
CA PRO A 93 18.18 -17.57 27.72
C PRO A 93 18.58 -17.84 29.17
N SER A 94 18.68 -16.78 29.98
CA SER A 94 18.95 -16.91 31.43
C SER A 94 17.77 -17.49 32.19
N ASP A 95 16.56 -17.22 31.71
CA ASP A 95 15.29 -17.64 32.27
C ASP A 95 14.19 -17.60 31.18
N PRO A 96 12.97 -18.11 31.44
CA PRO A 96 11.92 -18.18 30.42
C PRO A 96 11.38 -16.82 29.92
N THR A 97 11.56 -15.72 30.66
CA THR A 97 11.04 -14.38 30.30
C THR A 97 12.11 -13.45 29.74
N ALA A 98 13.38 -13.87 29.80
CA ALA A 98 14.53 -13.19 29.21
C ALA A 98 14.53 -13.21 27.68
N GLY A 99 14.82 -12.05 27.10
CA GLY A 99 15.11 -11.84 25.68
C GLY A 99 14.04 -12.34 24.72
N SER A 100 14.36 -12.24 23.44
CA SER A 100 13.63 -12.87 22.33
C SER A 100 14.53 -13.88 21.63
N ASP A 101 13.96 -14.90 20.97
CA ASP A 101 14.80 -15.77 20.14
C ASP A 101 15.34 -14.99 18.95
N VAL A 102 14.45 -14.23 18.30
CA VAL A 102 14.74 -13.44 17.11
C VAL A 102 14.17 -12.04 17.28
N TYR A 103 14.94 -11.04 16.86
CA TYR A 103 14.49 -9.67 16.71
C TYR A 103 14.59 -9.23 15.24
N LEU A 104 13.46 -8.90 14.65
CA LEU A 104 13.37 -8.45 13.26
C LEU A 104 13.02 -6.96 13.21
N SER A 105 13.42 -6.27 12.14
CA SER A 105 13.07 -4.86 11.98
C SER A 105 12.83 -4.49 10.53
N THR A 106 11.85 -3.62 10.31
CA THR A 106 11.64 -2.89 9.07
C THR A 106 11.82 -1.40 9.29
N SER A 107 12.18 -0.68 8.23
CA SER A 107 12.30 0.77 8.31
C SER A 107 11.81 1.48 7.06
N SER A 108 11.14 2.60 7.29
CA SER A 108 10.91 3.69 6.33
C SER A 108 11.36 5.05 6.89
N ALA A 109 11.93 5.06 8.10
CA ALA A 109 12.54 6.22 8.74
C ALA A 109 13.83 6.61 8.01
N GLY A 110 13.94 7.89 7.60
CA GLY A 110 15.05 8.42 6.78
C GLY A 110 14.60 9.03 5.45
N GLY A 111 13.32 8.85 5.10
CA GLY A 111 12.69 9.43 3.92
C GLY A 111 12.58 8.44 2.75
N GLY A 112 11.57 8.63 1.90
CA GLY A 112 11.38 7.80 0.73
C GLY A 112 12.46 8.03 -0.33
N LEU A 113 12.85 6.98 -1.03
CA LEU A 113 13.83 6.97 -2.11
C LEU A 113 13.45 7.96 -3.22
N GLN A 114 14.11 9.12 -3.33
CA GLN A 114 13.81 10.09 -4.39
C GLN A 114 14.65 9.84 -5.62
N MET A 115 14.02 9.66 -6.77
CA MET A 115 14.70 9.29 -8.00
C MET A 115 14.33 10.15 -9.19
N MET A 116 15.26 10.23 -10.13
CA MET A 116 14.96 10.66 -11.50
C MET A 116 15.13 9.50 -12.47
N VAL A 117 14.31 9.51 -13.52
CA VAL A 117 14.44 8.56 -14.62
C VAL A 117 14.94 9.30 -15.86
N ALA A 118 15.83 8.68 -16.60
CA ALA A 118 16.28 9.15 -17.91
C ALA A 118 16.09 8.04 -18.94
N GLY A 119 15.26 8.29 -19.96
CA GLY A 119 15.03 7.38 -21.08
C GLY A 119 15.52 7.95 -22.41
N VAL A 120 15.69 7.11 -23.43
CA VAL A 120 15.92 7.61 -24.80
C VAL A 120 14.61 8.19 -25.37
N VAL A 121 13.55 7.40 -25.37
CA VAL A 121 12.20 7.77 -25.83
C VAL A 121 11.24 7.84 -24.64
N LYS A 122 10.49 8.94 -24.53
CA LYS A 122 9.57 9.20 -23.41
C LYS A 122 8.49 8.12 -23.29
N ALA A 123 7.77 7.87 -24.37
CA ALA A 123 6.64 6.93 -24.41
C ALA A 123 7.03 5.44 -24.48
N MET A 124 8.30 5.09 -24.27
CA MET A 124 8.76 3.69 -24.32
C MET A 124 9.79 3.37 -23.24
N SER A 125 11.04 3.79 -23.45
CA SER A 125 12.13 3.47 -22.50
C SER A 125 11.97 4.21 -21.19
N ALA A 126 11.62 5.50 -21.24
CA ALA A 126 11.45 6.30 -20.03
C ALA A 126 10.26 5.76 -19.21
N GLU A 127 9.12 5.49 -19.85
CA GLU A 127 7.96 4.87 -19.20
C GLU A 127 8.24 3.47 -18.61
N SER A 128 9.08 2.65 -19.27
CA SER A 128 9.49 1.35 -18.72
C SER A 128 10.37 1.53 -17.47
N ALA A 129 11.26 2.53 -17.48
CA ALA A 129 12.07 2.88 -16.33
C ALA A 129 11.28 3.54 -15.20
N GLU A 130 10.26 4.37 -15.51
CA GLU A 130 9.30 4.88 -14.53
C GLU A 130 8.61 3.72 -13.81
N ARG A 131 8.12 2.71 -14.55
CA ARG A 131 7.49 1.51 -13.96
C ARG A 131 8.47 0.62 -13.18
N ALA A 132 9.74 0.58 -13.56
CA ALA A 132 10.77 -0.08 -12.75
C ALA A 132 10.98 0.68 -11.43
N ALA A 133 11.22 1.99 -11.49
CA ALA A 133 11.46 2.83 -10.32
C ALA A 133 10.26 2.88 -9.36
N LEU A 134 9.06 3.13 -9.88
CA LEU A 134 7.83 3.16 -9.07
C LEU A 134 7.51 1.79 -8.49
N GLY A 135 7.76 0.70 -9.25
CA GLY A 135 7.62 -0.67 -8.76
C GLY A 135 8.62 -1.01 -7.64
N ALA A 136 9.81 -0.41 -7.64
CA ALA A 136 10.77 -0.49 -6.56
C ALA A 136 10.41 0.41 -5.36
N GLY A 137 9.39 1.26 -5.49
CA GLY A 137 8.97 2.19 -4.43
C GLY A 137 9.68 3.54 -4.43
N ALA A 138 10.27 3.92 -5.55
CA ALA A 138 10.88 5.23 -5.68
C ALA A 138 9.81 6.33 -5.79
N ILE A 139 10.10 7.46 -5.17
CA ILE A 139 9.44 8.74 -5.36
C ILE A 139 10.05 9.40 -6.59
N LEU A 140 9.33 9.35 -7.71
CA LEU A 140 9.84 9.87 -8.97
C LEU A 140 9.70 11.40 -9.02
N MET A 141 10.84 12.11 -9.03
CA MET A 141 10.88 13.58 -9.01
C MET A 141 10.61 14.17 -10.38
N ASP A 142 11.15 13.55 -11.43
CA ASP A 142 10.98 13.93 -12.83
C ASP A 142 11.53 12.82 -13.75
N THR A 143 11.07 12.81 -15.00
CA THR A 143 11.52 11.91 -16.05
C THR A 143 12.07 12.71 -17.22
N LEU A 144 13.33 12.49 -17.56
CA LEU A 144 14.00 13.05 -18.74
C LEU A 144 13.93 12.09 -19.92
N ALA A 145 13.74 12.62 -21.12
CA ALA A 145 13.91 11.85 -22.35
C ALA A 145 14.60 12.68 -23.42
N VAL A 146 15.10 12.06 -24.50
CA VAL A 146 15.67 12.84 -25.62
C VAL A 146 14.58 13.69 -26.27
N ASP A 147 13.38 13.12 -26.43
CA ASP A 147 12.20 13.67 -27.09
C ASP A 147 11.20 14.38 -26.14
N ASP A 148 11.62 14.78 -24.94
CA ASP A 148 10.74 15.40 -23.94
C ASP A 148 10.46 16.91 -24.15
N GLY A 149 10.96 17.48 -25.25
CA GLY A 149 10.80 18.89 -25.61
C GLY A 149 11.70 19.88 -24.86
N ARG A 150 12.48 19.43 -23.87
CA ARG A 150 13.45 20.27 -23.15
C ARG A 150 14.78 20.33 -23.89
N LYS A 151 15.42 21.50 -23.86
CA LYS A 151 16.81 21.68 -24.31
C LYS A 151 17.78 21.13 -23.25
N ASP A 152 18.98 20.75 -23.66
CA ASP A 152 19.98 20.14 -22.76
C ASP A 152 20.28 20.97 -21.52
N PHE A 153 20.42 22.30 -21.64
CA PHE A 153 20.68 23.15 -20.49
C PHE A 153 19.54 23.13 -19.46
N GLN A 154 18.28 22.96 -19.91
CA GLN A 154 17.11 22.85 -19.03
C GLN A 154 17.11 21.50 -18.32
N LYS A 155 17.52 20.42 -18.99
CA LYS A 155 17.70 19.09 -18.38
C LYS A 155 18.79 19.13 -17.30
N VAL A 156 19.92 19.76 -17.60
CA VAL A 156 21.03 20.00 -16.66
C VAL A 156 20.56 20.80 -15.44
N GLU A 157 19.86 21.91 -15.66
CA GLU A 157 19.33 22.75 -14.58
C GLU A 157 18.34 21.97 -13.70
N ARG A 158 17.48 21.17 -14.32
CA ARG A 158 16.49 20.36 -13.61
C ARG A 158 17.14 19.32 -12.69
N LEU A 159 18.15 18.60 -13.18
CA LEU A 159 18.93 17.64 -12.38
C LEU A 159 19.59 18.30 -11.17
N ARG A 160 20.13 19.52 -11.34
CA ARG A 160 20.74 20.29 -10.24
C ARG A 160 19.72 20.76 -9.20
N GLN A 161 18.55 21.20 -9.65
CA GLN A 161 17.50 21.71 -8.75
C GLN A 161 16.87 20.60 -7.91
N LEU A 162 16.64 19.42 -8.49
CA LEU A 162 15.91 18.34 -7.82
C LEU A 162 16.77 17.55 -6.83
N ARG A 163 18.08 17.40 -7.08
CA ARG A 163 19.00 16.63 -6.23
C ARG A 163 18.44 15.23 -5.88
N PRO A 164 18.29 14.33 -6.86
CA PRO A 164 17.81 12.97 -6.60
C PRO A 164 18.81 12.18 -5.75
N ASP A 165 18.33 11.10 -5.14
CA ASP A 165 19.15 10.12 -4.42
C ASP A 165 19.76 9.08 -5.39
N ILE A 166 19.02 8.71 -6.45
CA ILE A 166 19.45 7.79 -7.51
C ILE A 166 18.92 8.26 -8.87
N ILE A 167 19.67 8.04 -9.95
CA ILE A 167 19.18 8.19 -11.33
C ILE A 167 19.10 6.81 -12.00
N LEU A 168 17.95 6.47 -12.58
CA LEU A 168 17.80 5.30 -13.45
C LEU A 168 17.85 5.73 -14.91
N MET A 169 18.91 5.32 -15.63
CA MET A 169 19.07 5.55 -17.06
C MET A 169 18.74 4.29 -17.86
N SER A 170 17.88 4.44 -18.86
CA SER A 170 17.39 3.34 -19.71
C SER A 170 17.29 3.74 -21.18
N GLY A 171 17.18 2.75 -22.04
CA GLY A 171 16.84 2.93 -23.45
C GLY A 171 17.78 2.21 -24.41
N GLY A 172 17.37 2.20 -25.68
CA GLY A 172 17.92 1.29 -26.69
C GLY A 172 17.56 -0.17 -26.40
N THR A 173 17.09 -0.89 -27.42
CA THR A 173 17.07 -2.35 -27.37
C THR A 173 18.51 -2.87 -27.39
N ASP A 174 18.72 -4.13 -27.01
CA ASP A 174 20.02 -4.76 -27.18
C ASP A 174 20.36 -4.86 -28.68
N GLY A 175 21.56 -4.41 -29.07
CA GLY A 175 21.93 -4.22 -30.49
C GLY A 175 21.38 -2.93 -31.13
N GLY A 176 20.69 -2.08 -30.35
CA GLY A 176 20.09 -0.83 -30.80
C GLY A 176 21.00 0.40 -30.67
N THR A 177 20.38 1.57 -30.46
CA THR A 177 21.10 2.85 -30.35
C THR A 177 22.10 2.89 -29.20
N LYS A 178 23.25 3.53 -29.40
CA LYS A 178 24.24 3.87 -28.36
C LYS A 178 24.34 5.39 -28.14
N ASP A 179 24.37 6.16 -29.23
CA ASP A 179 24.63 7.61 -29.22
C ASP A 179 23.72 8.39 -28.26
N HIS A 180 22.41 8.11 -28.29
CA HIS A 180 21.44 8.76 -27.40
C HIS A 180 21.68 8.45 -25.91
N LEU A 181 22.20 7.26 -25.57
CA LEU A 181 22.53 6.89 -24.19
C LEU A 181 23.78 7.62 -23.71
N THR A 182 24.81 7.68 -24.56
CA THR A 182 26.04 8.44 -24.29
C THR A 182 25.75 9.93 -24.13
N ALA A 183 24.89 10.50 -24.98
CA ALA A 183 24.46 11.89 -24.86
C ALA A 183 23.73 12.17 -23.53
N MET A 184 22.89 11.24 -23.07
CA MET A 184 22.22 11.37 -21.79
C MET A 184 23.19 11.26 -20.60
N ALA A 185 24.17 10.35 -20.67
CA ALA A 185 25.25 10.25 -19.68
C ALA A 185 26.04 11.57 -19.57
N LEU A 186 26.33 12.22 -20.69
CA LEU A 186 26.97 13.53 -20.73
C LEU A 186 26.11 14.62 -20.05
N VAL A 187 24.79 14.61 -20.25
CA VAL A 187 23.86 15.54 -19.58
C VAL A 187 23.93 15.35 -18.05
N ILE A 188 23.89 14.10 -17.59
CA ILE A 188 24.00 13.79 -16.15
C ILE A 188 25.35 14.25 -15.60
N ARG A 189 26.46 13.95 -16.29
CA ARG A 189 27.79 14.41 -15.88
C ARG A 189 27.88 15.93 -15.80
N ARG A 190 27.35 16.65 -16.79
CA ARG A 190 27.35 18.13 -16.81
C ARG A 190 26.50 18.72 -15.69
N ALA A 191 25.47 18.02 -15.24
CA ALA A 191 24.68 18.47 -14.10
C ALA A 191 25.49 18.47 -12.80
N ASP A 192 26.52 17.61 -12.67
CA ASP A 192 27.23 17.37 -11.40
C ASP A 192 26.25 17.26 -10.21
N PRO A 193 25.25 16.38 -10.30
CA PRO A 193 24.22 16.29 -9.28
C PRO A 193 24.82 15.79 -7.98
N LYS A 194 24.39 16.38 -6.86
CA LYS A 194 24.82 15.99 -5.51
C LYS A 194 23.68 15.27 -4.80
N PRO A 195 23.95 14.10 -4.16
CA PRO A 195 22.94 13.41 -3.37
C PRO A 195 22.42 14.31 -2.24
N ARG A 196 21.25 13.97 -1.68
CA ARG A 196 20.66 14.73 -0.56
C ARG A 196 21.42 14.53 0.74
N PHE A 197 21.95 13.33 0.96
CA PHE A 197 22.61 12.93 2.19
C PHE A 197 24.07 12.50 1.91
N GLY A 198 24.97 12.91 2.79
CA GLY A 198 26.38 12.53 2.76
C GLY A 198 27.20 13.16 1.63
N ASP A 199 28.50 12.84 1.62
CA ASP A 199 29.48 13.30 0.63
C ASP A 199 29.80 12.22 -0.43
N MET A 200 28.83 11.35 -0.74
CA MET A 200 29.04 10.23 -1.67
C MET A 200 28.79 10.60 -3.13
N LYS A 201 29.24 9.73 -4.05
CA LYS A 201 28.93 9.86 -5.47
C LYS A 201 27.45 9.56 -5.69
N LEU A 202 26.80 10.28 -6.59
CA LEU A 202 25.43 9.94 -6.97
C LEU A 202 25.44 8.62 -7.76
N PRO A 203 24.71 7.59 -7.33
CA PRO A 203 24.59 6.36 -8.09
C PRO A 203 23.67 6.54 -9.30
N VAL A 204 24.12 6.06 -10.45
CA VAL A 204 23.38 5.98 -11.70
C VAL A 204 23.23 4.51 -12.09
N ILE A 205 22.00 4.02 -12.09
CA ILE A 205 21.68 2.68 -12.56
C ILE A 205 21.53 2.74 -14.08
N PHE A 206 22.36 2.02 -14.81
CA PHE A 206 22.25 1.87 -16.25
C PHE A 206 21.59 0.54 -16.61
N ALA A 207 20.37 0.64 -17.15
CA ALA A 207 19.52 -0.48 -17.56
C ALA A 207 19.09 -0.35 -19.03
N GLY A 208 20.02 0.08 -19.89
CA GLY A 208 19.82 0.23 -21.34
C GLY A 208 20.58 -0.79 -22.17
N ASN A 209 20.72 -0.52 -23.46
CA ASN A 209 21.43 -1.37 -24.43
C ASN A 209 22.76 -1.90 -23.89
N LYS A 210 22.89 -3.23 -23.81
CA LYS A 210 24.10 -3.90 -23.31
C LYS A 210 25.38 -3.49 -24.04
N ASP A 211 25.28 -3.13 -25.33
CA ASP A 211 26.44 -2.77 -26.15
C ASP A 211 26.94 -1.34 -25.86
N ALA A 212 26.19 -0.52 -25.11
CA ALA A 212 26.54 0.86 -24.74
C ALA A 212 27.12 0.97 -23.32
N ARG A 213 27.25 -0.15 -22.57
CA ARG A 213 27.67 -0.16 -21.15
C ARG A 213 29.00 0.55 -20.91
N GLU A 214 30.02 0.21 -21.69
CA GLU A 214 31.36 0.81 -21.57
C GLU A 214 31.40 2.28 -22.01
N ASP A 215 30.67 2.63 -23.07
CA ASP A 215 30.59 4.00 -23.58
C ASP A 215 29.94 4.93 -22.55
N VAL A 216 28.84 4.49 -21.95
CA VAL A 216 28.13 5.22 -20.88
C VAL A 216 29.01 5.39 -19.64
N LYS A 217 29.69 4.32 -19.21
CA LYS A 217 30.59 4.37 -18.04
C LYS A 217 31.75 5.35 -18.27
N THR A 218 32.31 5.36 -19.48
CA THR A 218 33.36 6.29 -19.88
C THR A 218 32.88 7.73 -19.88
N GLU A 219 31.71 8.00 -20.47
CA GLU A 219 31.18 9.38 -20.57
C GLU A 219 30.66 9.94 -19.25
N ALA A 220 30.11 9.10 -18.35
CA ALA A 220 29.69 9.52 -17.02
C ALA A 220 30.86 10.01 -16.15
N GLY A 221 32.05 9.44 -16.37
CA GLY A 221 33.29 9.84 -15.70
C GLY A 221 33.37 9.42 -14.22
N PRO A 222 34.50 9.70 -13.54
CA PRO A 222 34.81 9.14 -12.23
C PRO A 222 34.02 9.74 -11.07
N ALA A 223 33.31 10.85 -11.27
CA ALA A 223 32.51 11.52 -10.24
C ALA A 223 31.14 10.86 -10.02
N ILE A 224 30.70 10.03 -10.97
CA ILE A 224 29.43 9.31 -10.94
C ILE A 224 29.73 7.83 -10.76
N GLU A 225 28.94 7.16 -9.93
CA GLU A 225 29.02 5.71 -9.79
C GLU A 225 27.98 5.05 -10.69
N VAL A 226 28.43 4.31 -11.72
CA VAL A 226 27.52 3.66 -12.68
C VAL A 226 27.35 2.19 -12.32
N HIS A 227 26.15 1.82 -11.90
CA HIS A 227 25.74 0.44 -11.64
C HIS A 227 25.03 -0.12 -12.86
N VAL A 228 25.62 -1.13 -13.49
CA VAL A 228 25.08 -1.71 -14.72
C VAL A 228 24.23 -2.92 -14.40
N VAL A 229 23.01 -2.94 -14.93
CA VAL A 229 22.09 -4.08 -14.84
C VAL A 229 21.65 -4.54 -16.24
N ASP A 230 20.83 -5.58 -16.29
CA ASP A 230 20.21 -6.02 -17.53
C ASP A 230 19.23 -4.98 -18.08
N ASN A 231 19.13 -4.94 -19.40
CA ASN A 231 18.30 -3.96 -20.09
C ASN A 231 16.84 -4.11 -19.69
N ILE A 232 16.20 -3.00 -19.28
CA ILE A 232 14.77 -2.95 -18.95
C ILE A 232 13.90 -3.32 -20.14
N ARG A 233 14.37 -3.04 -21.36
CA ARG A 233 13.64 -3.34 -22.61
C ARG A 233 14.61 -3.92 -23.64
N PRO A 234 15.01 -5.21 -23.51
CA PRO A 234 15.98 -5.84 -24.41
C PRO A 234 15.48 -5.85 -25.86
N THR A 235 14.18 -6.01 -26.08
CA THR A 235 13.51 -5.95 -27.40
C THR A 235 12.31 -5.01 -27.33
N LEU A 236 11.80 -4.56 -28.49
CA LEU A 236 10.67 -3.62 -28.53
C LEU A 236 9.39 -4.17 -27.88
N ASP A 237 9.24 -5.48 -27.80
CA ASP A 237 8.05 -6.20 -27.36
C ASP A 237 8.20 -6.88 -25.98
N ARG A 238 9.36 -6.76 -25.32
CA ARG A 238 9.63 -7.41 -24.03
C ARG A 238 10.22 -6.45 -23.02
N GLU A 239 9.70 -6.50 -21.79
CA GLU A 239 10.28 -5.82 -20.63
C GLU A 239 10.92 -6.81 -19.65
N ASN A 240 11.98 -6.35 -18.98
CA ASN A 240 12.71 -7.04 -17.94
C ASN A 240 12.96 -6.07 -16.77
N LEU A 241 11.91 -5.76 -16.01
CA LEU A 241 11.95 -4.73 -14.96
C LEU A 241 12.67 -5.19 -13.68
N GLY A 242 12.78 -6.50 -13.45
CA GLY A 242 13.30 -7.09 -12.20
C GLY A 242 14.70 -6.62 -11.82
N PRO A 243 15.71 -6.75 -12.71
CA PRO A 243 17.09 -6.38 -12.38
C PRO A 243 17.26 -4.90 -12.01
N ALA A 244 16.52 -4.00 -12.67
CA ALA A 244 16.53 -2.59 -12.31
C ALA A 244 15.84 -2.34 -10.96
N ARG A 245 14.74 -3.03 -10.66
CA ARG A 245 14.06 -2.92 -9.36
C ARG A 245 14.93 -3.36 -8.20
N GLU A 246 15.64 -4.47 -8.37
CA GLU A 246 16.58 -5.01 -7.38
C GLU A 246 17.72 -4.02 -7.11
N ALA A 247 18.38 -3.51 -8.16
CA ALA A 247 19.45 -2.53 -7.99
C ALA A 247 18.99 -1.22 -7.36
N ILE A 248 17.76 -0.76 -7.65
CA ILE A 248 17.17 0.41 -6.99
C ILE A 248 17.02 0.17 -5.49
N HIS A 249 16.57 -1.02 -5.10
CA HIS A 249 16.37 -1.39 -3.70
C HIS A 249 17.71 -1.49 -2.95
N GLU A 250 18.68 -2.19 -3.52
CA GLU A 250 20.03 -2.37 -2.97
C GLU A 250 20.71 -1.01 -2.73
N LEU A 251 20.74 -0.17 -3.77
CA LEU A 251 21.36 1.16 -3.66
C LEU A 251 20.63 2.07 -2.68
N PHE A 252 19.30 1.96 -2.55
CA PHE A 252 18.56 2.71 -1.54
C PHE A 252 19.00 2.33 -0.12
N LEU A 253 19.17 1.03 0.15
CA LEU A 253 19.61 0.55 1.46
C LEU A 253 21.04 1.02 1.74
N GLU A 254 21.96 0.81 0.80
CA GLU A 254 23.38 1.14 0.95
C GLU A 254 23.65 2.65 1.02
N HIS A 255 22.99 3.45 0.19
CA HIS A 255 23.36 4.86 -0.01
C HIS A 255 22.47 5.83 0.76
N VAL A 256 21.22 5.47 1.05
CA VAL A 256 20.24 6.37 1.67
C VAL A 256 19.93 5.94 3.10
N MET A 257 19.49 4.69 3.31
CA MET A 257 19.05 4.24 4.63
C MET A 257 20.19 4.07 5.64
N GLN A 258 21.37 3.59 5.23
CA GLN A 258 22.54 3.53 6.12
C GLN A 258 22.96 4.88 6.71
N GLN A 259 22.56 5.99 6.08
CA GLN A 259 22.83 7.33 6.57
C GLN A 259 21.76 7.85 7.55
N ALA A 260 20.63 7.15 7.69
CA ALA A 260 19.60 7.55 8.64
C ALA A 260 20.18 7.50 10.07
N PRO A 261 20.02 8.56 10.87
CA PRO A 261 20.60 8.61 12.20
C PRO A 261 20.14 7.44 13.09
N GLY A 262 21.09 6.70 13.66
CA GLY A 262 20.84 5.51 14.47
C GLY A 262 20.70 4.19 13.71
N TYR A 263 20.62 4.20 12.37
CA TYR A 263 20.37 2.99 11.56
C TYR A 263 21.44 1.91 11.74
N ASN A 264 22.72 2.28 11.79
CA ASN A 264 23.81 1.32 12.01
C ASN A 264 23.71 0.58 13.36
N LYS A 265 23.20 1.24 14.40
CA LYS A 265 22.92 0.59 15.69
C LYS A 265 21.76 -0.41 15.53
N LEU A 266 20.68 -0.01 14.86
CA LEU A 266 19.54 -0.87 14.60
C LEU A 266 19.94 -2.13 13.81
N LEU A 267 20.81 -1.97 12.81
CA LEU A 267 21.34 -3.09 12.01
C LEU A 267 22.22 -4.02 12.84
N ASP A 268 23.04 -3.49 13.76
CA ASP A 268 23.73 -4.33 14.74
C ASP A 268 22.74 -5.10 15.62
N TRP A 269 21.58 -4.52 15.94
CA TRP A 269 20.59 -5.13 16.81
C TRP A 269 19.67 -6.12 16.12
N ALA A 270 19.46 -6.08 14.81
CA ALA A 270 18.59 -7.04 14.16
C ALA A 270 19.23 -8.45 14.15
N SER A 271 18.39 -9.48 14.12
CA SER A 271 18.80 -10.86 13.90
C SER A 271 19.05 -11.18 12.43
N GLU A 272 18.39 -10.44 11.54
CA GLU A 272 18.42 -10.58 10.08
C GLU A 272 18.54 -9.18 9.44
N GLU A 273 18.73 -9.12 8.12
CA GLU A 273 18.81 -7.85 7.40
C GLU A 273 17.52 -7.01 7.54
N ILE A 274 17.67 -5.70 7.74
CA ILE A 274 16.53 -4.78 7.86
C ILE A 274 15.92 -4.57 6.48
N MET A 275 14.61 -4.82 6.37
CA MET A 275 13.88 -4.61 5.13
C MET A 275 13.19 -3.24 5.08
N ALA A 276 13.08 -2.65 3.90
CA ALA A 276 12.22 -1.49 3.71
C ALA A 276 10.75 -1.86 4.00
N THR A 277 10.05 -1.04 4.80
CA THR A 277 8.65 -1.27 5.20
C THR A 277 7.75 -1.69 4.04
N PRO A 278 7.73 -0.99 2.88
CA PRO A 278 6.83 -1.37 1.80
C PRO A 278 7.21 -2.68 1.09
N ASN A 279 8.49 -3.06 1.11
CA ASN A 279 8.94 -4.33 0.53
C ASN A 279 8.41 -5.50 1.37
N ALA A 280 8.50 -5.38 2.69
CA ALA A 280 7.96 -6.36 3.64
C ALA A 280 6.44 -6.54 3.45
N VAL A 281 5.68 -5.45 3.42
CA VAL A 281 4.23 -5.47 3.17
C VAL A 281 3.91 -6.10 1.80
N GLY A 282 4.66 -5.74 0.77
CA GLY A 282 4.49 -6.27 -0.58
C GLY A 282 4.67 -7.79 -0.66
N LYS A 283 5.74 -8.31 -0.07
CA LYS A 283 6.03 -9.76 -0.02
C LYS A 283 4.95 -10.52 0.74
N LEU A 284 4.49 -10.00 1.88
CA LEU A 284 3.39 -10.59 2.65
C LEU A 284 2.12 -10.70 1.81
N MET A 285 1.73 -9.60 1.15
CA MET A 285 0.54 -9.55 0.31
C MET A 285 0.64 -10.50 -0.90
N GLU A 286 1.80 -10.53 -1.57
CA GLU A 286 2.03 -11.42 -2.71
C GLU A 286 1.96 -12.89 -2.28
N SER A 287 2.62 -13.25 -1.18
CA SER A 287 2.61 -14.60 -0.62
C SER A 287 1.19 -15.04 -0.23
N PHE A 288 0.45 -14.16 0.48
CA PHE A 288 -0.93 -14.41 0.87
C PHE A 288 -1.86 -14.63 -0.33
N ALA A 289 -1.79 -13.74 -1.33
CA ALA A 289 -2.60 -13.85 -2.54
C ALA A 289 -2.30 -15.14 -3.32
N LYS A 290 -1.01 -15.49 -3.47
CA LYS A 290 -0.58 -16.73 -4.14
C LYS A 290 -1.03 -17.97 -3.37
N GLY A 291 -0.84 -17.99 -2.05
CA GLY A 291 -1.23 -19.12 -1.19
C GLY A 291 -2.72 -19.40 -1.20
N ARG A 292 -3.55 -18.35 -1.36
CA ARG A 292 -5.01 -18.45 -1.43
C ARG A 292 -5.55 -18.54 -2.86
N GLY A 293 -4.75 -18.22 -3.88
CA GLY A 293 -5.18 -18.16 -5.28
C GLY A 293 -6.23 -17.07 -5.54
N ILE A 294 -6.13 -15.92 -4.85
CA ILE A 294 -7.10 -14.82 -4.92
C ILE A 294 -6.48 -13.55 -5.49
N ASN A 295 -7.32 -12.68 -6.05
CA ASN A 295 -6.93 -11.33 -6.43
C ASN A 295 -7.14 -10.37 -5.27
N ILE A 296 -6.12 -9.55 -4.97
CA ILE A 296 -6.18 -8.59 -3.86
C ILE A 296 -5.80 -7.19 -4.29
N LEU A 297 -6.37 -6.21 -3.58
CA LEU A 297 -5.94 -4.82 -3.54
C LEU A 297 -5.53 -4.49 -2.11
N GLY A 298 -4.26 -4.24 -1.91
CA GLY A 298 -3.71 -3.78 -0.64
C GLY A 298 -3.43 -2.29 -0.68
N VAL A 299 -3.70 -1.59 0.41
CA VAL A 299 -3.28 -0.19 0.59
C VAL A 299 -2.62 -0.01 1.94
N ASP A 300 -1.57 0.81 1.99
CA ASP A 300 -1.02 1.35 3.22
C ASP A 300 -0.92 2.88 3.10
N ILE A 301 -1.77 3.59 3.85
CA ILE A 301 -1.79 5.05 3.87
C ILE A 301 -1.07 5.59 5.11
N GLY A 302 0.13 6.11 4.89
CA GLY A 302 0.99 6.67 5.91
C GLY A 302 0.82 8.18 6.12
N GLY A 303 1.71 8.74 6.93
CA GLY A 303 1.76 10.19 7.17
C GLY A 303 2.23 10.99 5.95
N ALA A 304 3.13 10.43 5.15
CA ALA A 304 3.73 11.09 3.99
C ALA A 304 3.31 10.47 2.65
N THR A 305 3.25 9.14 2.58
CA THR A 305 3.03 8.38 1.35
C THR A 305 1.83 7.45 1.45
N THR A 306 1.29 7.06 0.30
CA THR A 306 0.31 5.97 0.18
C THR A 306 0.88 4.93 -0.77
N ASP A 307 1.07 3.72 -0.26
CA ASP A 307 1.48 2.56 -1.03
C ASP A 307 0.25 1.76 -1.45
N VAL A 308 0.19 1.41 -2.74
CA VAL A 308 -0.88 0.57 -3.31
C VAL A 308 -0.24 -0.67 -3.91
N PHE A 309 -0.77 -1.81 -3.51
CA PHE A 309 -0.33 -3.14 -3.91
C PHE A 309 -1.49 -3.84 -4.61
N SER A 310 -1.21 -4.55 -5.69
CA SER A 310 -2.21 -5.42 -6.30
C SER A 310 -1.62 -6.73 -6.75
N VAL A 311 -2.42 -7.79 -6.61
CA VAL A 311 -2.13 -9.10 -7.20
C VAL A 311 -3.35 -9.46 -8.02
N PHE A 312 -3.20 -9.47 -9.34
CA PHE A 312 -4.27 -9.86 -10.28
C PHE A 312 -3.74 -10.93 -11.22
N GLY A 313 -4.44 -12.06 -11.31
CA GLY A 313 -4.00 -13.19 -12.14
C GLY A 313 -2.60 -13.69 -11.77
N GLY A 314 -2.23 -13.60 -10.50
CA GLY A 314 -0.89 -13.95 -9.99
C GLY A 314 0.21 -12.93 -10.27
N VAL A 315 -0.09 -11.79 -10.91
CA VAL A 315 0.89 -10.74 -11.20
C VAL A 315 0.86 -9.69 -10.09
N TYR A 316 1.99 -9.57 -9.38
CA TYR A 316 2.21 -8.54 -8.37
C TYR A 316 2.59 -7.19 -8.99
N ASN A 317 1.93 -6.13 -8.54
CA ASN A 317 2.29 -4.75 -8.83
C ASN A 317 2.28 -3.92 -7.55
N ARG A 318 3.19 -2.95 -7.48
CA ARG A 318 3.24 -1.96 -6.42
C ARG A 318 3.48 -0.58 -7.01
N THR A 319 2.85 0.41 -6.39
CA THR A 319 3.11 1.82 -6.68
C THR A 319 3.09 2.62 -5.39
N VAL A 320 3.98 3.61 -5.28
CA VAL A 320 3.98 4.57 -4.18
C VAL A 320 3.51 5.93 -4.68
N SER A 321 2.60 6.55 -3.92
CA SER A 321 2.18 7.93 -4.14
C SER A 321 2.81 8.81 -3.07
N ALA A 322 3.97 9.38 -3.42
CA ALA A 322 4.84 10.14 -2.53
C ALA A 322 4.19 11.38 -1.88
N ASN A 323 3.18 11.93 -2.54
CA ASN A 323 2.54 13.19 -2.18
C ASN A 323 1.16 13.00 -1.56
N LEU A 324 0.75 11.75 -1.31
CA LEU A 324 -0.57 11.43 -0.80
C LEU A 324 -0.42 10.79 0.57
N GLY A 325 -0.50 11.57 1.62
CA GLY A 325 -0.38 11.10 3.01
C GLY A 325 -1.24 11.93 3.96
N MET A 326 -1.53 11.39 5.13
CA MET A 326 -2.50 11.98 6.08
C MET A 326 -1.90 12.95 7.10
N SER A 327 -0.58 13.14 7.11
CA SER A 327 0.10 14.05 8.03
C SER A 327 1.02 15.01 7.28
N TYR A 328 2.27 14.64 7.03
CA TYR A 328 3.27 15.47 6.36
C TYR A 328 2.85 15.92 4.95
N SER A 329 2.09 15.10 4.23
CA SER A 329 1.68 15.39 2.85
C SER A 329 0.18 15.71 2.71
N ILE A 330 -0.53 15.98 3.81
CA ILE A 330 -1.99 16.22 3.76
C ILE A 330 -2.35 17.46 2.91
N CYS A 331 -1.50 18.48 2.89
CA CYS A 331 -1.68 19.65 2.03
C CYS A 331 -1.34 19.39 0.55
N ASN A 332 -0.54 18.36 0.25
CA ASN A 332 -0.33 17.92 -1.13
C ASN A 332 -1.59 17.24 -1.66
N VAL A 333 -2.26 16.41 -0.84
CA VAL A 333 -3.60 15.87 -1.16
C VAL A 333 -4.54 17.04 -1.47
N LEU A 334 -4.65 18.02 -0.58
CA LEU A 334 -5.46 19.22 -0.77
C LEU A 334 -5.14 19.96 -2.09
N LYS A 335 -3.86 20.09 -2.44
CA LYS A 335 -3.42 20.75 -3.67
C LYS A 335 -3.84 19.96 -4.91
N GLU A 336 -3.75 18.64 -4.87
CA GLU A 336 -4.04 17.76 -6.00
C GLU A 336 -5.54 17.57 -6.22
N THR A 337 -6.33 17.40 -5.15
CA THR A 337 -7.78 17.19 -5.26
C THR A 337 -8.58 18.50 -5.26
N GLY A 338 -8.11 19.54 -4.57
CA GLY A 338 -8.85 20.79 -4.37
C GLY A 338 -9.94 20.72 -3.28
N THR A 339 -10.32 21.89 -2.74
CA THR A 339 -11.24 21.99 -1.60
C THR A 339 -12.62 21.40 -1.89
N ALA A 340 -13.16 21.63 -3.08
CA ALA A 340 -14.49 21.15 -3.46
C ALA A 340 -14.60 19.62 -3.42
N ASN A 341 -13.56 18.90 -3.84
CA ASN A 341 -13.55 17.44 -3.86
C ASN A 341 -13.37 16.83 -2.48
N ILE A 342 -12.78 17.54 -1.51
CA ILE A 342 -12.76 17.12 -0.11
C ILE A 342 -14.12 17.42 0.52
N ALA A 343 -14.60 18.65 0.39
CA ALA A 343 -15.84 19.11 0.99
C ALA A 343 -17.08 18.35 0.51
N ARG A 344 -17.03 17.73 -0.69
CA ARG A 344 -18.16 16.92 -1.20
C ARG A 344 -18.48 15.70 -0.33
N TRP A 345 -17.54 15.24 0.49
CA TRP A 345 -17.70 14.09 1.39
C TRP A 345 -18.19 14.49 2.79
N LEU A 346 -18.35 15.78 3.08
CA LEU A 346 -18.78 16.25 4.39
C LEU A 346 -20.32 16.25 4.49
N PRO A 347 -20.90 15.63 5.54
CA PRO A 347 -22.34 15.65 5.76
C PRO A 347 -22.85 16.99 6.34
N PHE A 348 -21.97 17.96 6.59
CA PHE A 348 -22.25 19.30 7.09
C PHE A 348 -21.66 20.37 6.16
N VAL A 349 -22.03 21.63 6.41
CA VAL A 349 -21.43 22.78 5.74
C VAL A 349 -20.15 23.13 6.49
N LEU A 350 -19.04 23.26 5.76
CA LEU A 350 -17.77 23.73 6.28
C LEU A 350 -17.22 24.79 5.32
N ASP A 351 -16.77 25.91 5.86
CA ASP A 351 -16.14 26.96 5.07
C ASP A 351 -14.79 26.50 4.48
N GLU A 352 -14.48 26.92 3.25
CA GLU A 352 -13.25 26.49 2.58
C GLU A 352 -11.99 26.99 3.28
N PHE A 353 -12.01 28.21 3.82
CA PHE A 353 -10.88 28.76 4.56
C PHE A 353 -10.66 27.96 5.85
N GLU A 354 -11.73 27.60 6.54
CA GLU A 354 -11.66 26.75 7.73
C GLU A 354 -11.09 25.36 7.40
N LEU A 355 -11.59 24.70 6.35
CA LEU A 355 -11.06 23.41 5.87
C LEU A 355 -9.54 23.51 5.61
N ARG A 356 -9.11 24.50 4.82
CA ARG A 356 -7.68 24.72 4.54
C ARG A 356 -6.86 24.94 5.81
N ASN A 357 -7.39 25.69 6.78
CA ASN A 357 -6.70 25.98 8.03
C ASN A 357 -6.53 24.71 8.89
N ARG A 358 -7.58 23.88 9.03
CA ARG A 358 -7.51 22.61 9.76
C ARG A 358 -6.43 21.70 9.17
N LEU A 359 -6.39 21.54 7.85
CA LEU A 359 -5.40 20.68 7.17
C LEU A 359 -3.97 21.22 7.27
N ARG A 360 -3.77 22.54 7.21
CA ARG A 360 -2.44 23.16 7.41
C ARG A 360 -1.93 22.98 8.83
N ASN A 361 -2.81 23.11 9.83
CA ASN A 361 -2.44 22.87 11.22
C ASN A 361 -2.01 21.42 11.46
N LYS A 362 -2.72 20.45 10.86
CA LYS A 362 -2.35 19.03 10.88
C LYS A 362 -0.98 18.78 10.24
N MET A 363 -0.67 19.42 9.10
CA MET A 363 0.65 19.29 8.47
C MET A 363 1.79 19.81 9.35
N ILE A 364 1.59 20.92 10.06
CA ILE A 364 2.59 21.51 10.97
C ILE A 364 2.73 20.67 12.26
N ARG A 365 1.68 19.97 12.66
CA ARG A 365 1.64 19.12 13.87
C ARG A 365 1.21 17.69 13.49
N PRO A 366 2.07 16.93 12.79
CA PRO A 366 1.68 15.67 12.14
C PRO A 366 1.16 14.59 13.11
N THR A 367 1.51 14.68 14.38
CA THR A 367 1.13 13.74 15.45
C THR A 367 -0.21 14.04 16.13
N THR A 368 -0.91 15.14 15.78
CA THR A 368 -2.22 15.43 16.38
C THR A 368 -3.28 14.45 15.88
N ILE A 369 -4.19 14.03 16.76
CA ILE A 369 -5.37 13.22 16.39
C ILE A 369 -6.64 14.09 16.38
N PRO A 370 -7.69 13.71 15.62
CA PRO A 370 -8.98 14.37 15.68
C PRO A 370 -9.52 14.46 17.12
N GLN A 371 -9.86 15.67 17.56
CA GLN A 371 -10.44 15.90 18.89
C GLN A 371 -11.97 15.93 18.86
N THR A 372 -12.56 16.24 17.71
CA THR A 372 -14.00 16.24 17.49
C THR A 372 -14.40 15.25 16.40
N TYR A 373 -15.67 14.85 16.40
CA TYR A 373 -16.19 14.00 15.33
C TYR A 373 -16.20 14.71 13.96
N GLU A 374 -16.34 16.03 13.95
CA GLU A 374 -16.22 16.81 12.70
C GLU A 374 -14.79 16.80 12.16
N ASP A 375 -13.78 16.96 13.02
CA ASP A 375 -12.37 16.82 12.61
C ASP A 375 -12.10 15.42 12.04
N LEU A 376 -12.67 14.39 12.68
CA LEU A 376 -12.55 13.02 12.20
C LEU A 376 -13.17 12.86 10.81
N LEU A 377 -14.36 13.42 10.57
CA LEU A 377 -15.01 13.38 9.26
C LEU A 377 -14.24 14.19 8.20
N VAL A 378 -13.58 15.29 8.59
CA VAL A 378 -12.67 16.04 7.70
C VAL A 378 -11.47 15.18 7.31
N GLU A 379 -10.81 14.51 8.27
CA GLU A 379 -9.71 13.61 7.96
C GLU A 379 -10.16 12.43 7.10
N HIS A 380 -11.33 11.84 7.36
CA HIS A 380 -11.90 10.79 6.50
C HIS A 380 -12.24 11.29 5.09
N ALA A 381 -12.66 12.54 4.92
CA ALA A 381 -12.92 13.13 3.60
C ALA A 381 -11.62 13.25 2.79
N VAL A 382 -10.53 13.67 3.45
CA VAL A 382 -9.20 13.74 2.82
C VAL A 382 -8.66 12.34 2.52
N ALA A 383 -8.84 11.39 3.44
CA ALA A 383 -8.41 10.01 3.24
C ALA A 383 -9.06 9.38 2.00
N ARG A 384 -10.37 9.56 1.80
CA ARG A 384 -11.06 9.10 0.58
C ARG A 384 -10.41 9.63 -0.69
N GLU A 385 -10.05 10.91 -0.73
CA GLU A 385 -9.39 11.51 -1.88
C GLU A 385 -7.95 11.03 -2.07
N ALA A 386 -7.18 10.89 -0.99
CA ALA A 386 -5.82 10.36 -1.04
C ALA A 386 -5.81 8.91 -1.57
N LEU A 387 -6.66 8.05 -1.01
CA LEU A 387 -6.81 6.64 -1.42
C LEU A 387 -7.27 6.55 -2.88
N ARG A 388 -8.26 7.35 -3.29
CA ARG A 388 -8.76 7.38 -4.68
C ARG A 388 -7.68 7.81 -5.67
N LEU A 389 -6.95 8.89 -5.38
CA LEU A 389 -5.88 9.38 -6.25
C LEU A 389 -4.74 8.37 -6.36
N ALA A 390 -4.32 7.78 -5.23
CA ALA A 390 -3.28 6.76 -5.20
C ALA A 390 -3.69 5.52 -6.01
N PHE A 391 -4.96 5.11 -5.91
CA PHE A 391 -5.50 3.99 -6.67
C PHE A 391 -5.61 4.26 -8.17
N GLU A 392 -6.08 5.44 -8.57
CA GLU A 392 -6.12 5.81 -9.99
C GLU A 392 -4.71 5.86 -10.60
N HIS A 393 -3.74 6.40 -9.86
CA HIS A 393 -2.32 6.33 -10.25
C HIS A 393 -1.82 4.88 -10.35
N HIS A 394 -2.20 4.01 -9.40
CA HIS A 394 -1.84 2.59 -9.47
C HIS A 394 -2.35 1.92 -10.76
N LYS A 395 -3.60 2.20 -11.16
CA LYS A 395 -4.20 1.67 -12.40
C LYS A 395 -3.53 2.18 -13.67
N THR A 396 -2.89 3.35 -13.65
CA THR A 396 -2.12 3.82 -14.82
C THR A 396 -0.81 3.07 -14.99
N LEU A 397 -0.24 2.50 -13.92
CA LEU A 397 1.06 1.83 -13.95
C LEU A 397 0.94 0.31 -14.03
N ALA A 398 -0.06 -0.27 -13.35
CA ALA A 398 -0.36 -1.69 -13.42
C ALA A 398 -1.09 -1.99 -14.74
N ARG A 399 -0.37 -2.00 -15.87
CA ARG A 399 -0.89 -2.21 -17.23
C ARG A 399 -0.11 -3.30 -17.98
N GLY A 400 -0.77 -3.92 -18.96
CA GLY A 400 -0.11 -4.79 -19.93
C GLY A 400 0.81 -4.02 -20.89
N LEU A 401 1.72 -4.73 -21.57
CA LEU A 401 2.72 -4.14 -22.48
C LEU A 401 2.06 -3.30 -23.60
N MET A 402 2.56 -2.08 -23.81
CA MET A 402 2.20 -1.24 -24.97
C MET A 402 3.10 -1.55 -26.17
N GLY A 403 2.49 -1.58 -27.37
CA GLY A 403 3.22 -1.74 -28.64
C GLY A 403 3.45 -3.18 -29.12
N VAL A 404 2.92 -4.20 -28.42
CA VAL A 404 3.02 -5.59 -28.87
C VAL A 404 1.94 -5.88 -29.91
N GLN A 405 2.31 -6.13 -31.16
CA GLN A 405 1.46 -6.88 -32.09
C GLN A 405 1.41 -8.31 -31.59
N GLN A 406 0.43 -8.66 -30.76
CA GLN A 406 0.20 -10.05 -30.37
C GLN A 406 0.09 -10.91 -31.64
N GLN A 407 0.82 -12.03 -31.73
CA GLN A 407 0.60 -13.04 -32.78
C GLN A 407 -0.80 -13.61 -32.56
N ARG A 408 -1.72 -13.37 -33.51
CA ARG A 408 -3.16 -13.51 -33.30
C ARG A 408 -3.68 -14.84 -33.82
N THR A 409 -4.42 -15.56 -32.98
CA THR A 409 -5.34 -16.61 -33.41
C THR A 409 -6.70 -15.99 -33.77
N ILE A 410 -7.42 -16.56 -34.73
CA ILE A 410 -8.72 -16.04 -35.24
C ILE A 410 -9.76 -15.87 -34.10
N GLY A 411 -9.65 -16.67 -33.02
CA GLY A 411 -10.51 -16.56 -31.84
C GLY A 411 -10.24 -15.33 -30.95
N ASP A 412 -9.00 -14.84 -30.90
CA ASP A 412 -8.60 -13.70 -30.05
C ASP A 412 -9.03 -12.35 -30.63
N ALA A 413 -9.46 -12.33 -31.90
CA ALA A 413 -9.91 -11.11 -32.58
C ALA A 413 -11.28 -10.60 -32.08
N LEU A 414 -12.07 -11.44 -31.41
CA LEU A 414 -13.45 -11.15 -30.99
C LEU A 414 -13.56 -10.62 -29.55
N SER A 415 -12.58 -10.88 -28.68
CA SER A 415 -12.50 -10.33 -27.32
C SER A 415 -11.48 -9.18 -27.27
N GLN A 416 -11.89 -8.01 -27.74
CA GLN A 416 -11.02 -6.82 -27.80
C GLN A 416 -10.62 -6.31 -26.41
N GLY A 417 -9.31 -6.27 -26.15
CA GLY A 417 -8.67 -5.35 -25.21
C GLY A 417 -7.50 -4.66 -25.91
N ALA A 418 -7.44 -3.32 -25.87
CA ALA A 418 -6.32 -2.58 -26.44
C ALA A 418 -5.04 -2.82 -25.61
N SER A 419 -3.87 -2.83 -26.25
CA SER A 419 -2.58 -2.80 -25.55
C SER A 419 -2.55 -1.63 -24.55
N GLY A 420 -2.06 -1.84 -23.32
CA GLY A 420 -2.02 -0.80 -22.29
C GLY A 420 -3.29 -0.67 -21.43
N GLN A 421 -4.19 -1.66 -21.42
CA GLN A 421 -5.24 -1.73 -20.39
C GLN A 421 -4.67 -2.10 -19.01
N THR A 422 -5.34 -1.64 -17.95
CA THR A 422 -4.95 -1.97 -16.57
C THR A 422 -5.14 -3.45 -16.27
N LEU A 423 -4.23 -4.02 -15.49
CA LEU A 423 -4.31 -5.36 -14.93
C LEU A 423 -5.32 -5.43 -13.78
N VAL A 424 -5.69 -4.28 -13.21
CA VAL A 424 -6.63 -4.16 -12.09
C VAL A 424 -8.06 -4.22 -12.62
N LYS A 425 -8.67 -5.41 -12.52
CA LYS A 425 -10.06 -5.66 -12.92
C LYS A 425 -10.94 -5.78 -11.68
N MET A 426 -11.67 -4.72 -11.34
CA MET A 426 -12.40 -4.64 -10.07
C MET A 426 -13.49 -5.71 -9.91
N MET A 427 -14.14 -6.12 -11.01
CA MET A 427 -15.10 -7.23 -10.98
C MET A 427 -14.45 -8.59 -10.58
N ASP A 428 -13.16 -8.74 -10.81
CA ASP A 428 -12.39 -9.95 -10.45
C ASP A 428 -11.75 -9.84 -9.06
N LEU A 429 -11.96 -8.73 -8.32
CA LEU A 429 -11.30 -8.46 -7.04
C LEU A 429 -11.98 -9.22 -5.89
N ASP A 430 -11.24 -10.13 -5.27
CA ASP A 430 -11.75 -10.94 -4.16
C ASP A 430 -11.67 -10.20 -2.82
N MET A 431 -10.58 -9.45 -2.57
CA MET A 431 -10.32 -8.86 -1.25
C MET A 431 -9.60 -7.52 -1.29
N ILE A 432 -10.05 -6.58 -0.46
CA ILE A 432 -9.34 -5.34 -0.13
C ILE A 432 -8.72 -5.48 1.26
N ILE A 433 -7.44 -5.15 1.38
CA ILE A 433 -6.71 -5.09 2.65
C ILE A 433 -6.28 -3.65 2.91
N GLY A 434 -6.95 -2.98 3.85
CA GLY A 434 -6.63 -1.62 4.25
C GLY A 434 -5.65 -1.56 5.44
N SER A 435 -4.54 -0.86 5.29
CA SER A 435 -3.58 -0.57 6.36
C SER A 435 -3.28 0.93 6.44
N GLY A 436 -2.50 1.31 7.44
CA GLY A 436 -2.17 2.70 7.73
C GLY A 436 -3.08 3.34 8.78
N GLY A 437 -2.58 4.38 9.44
CA GLY A 437 -3.18 4.89 10.69
C GLY A 437 -4.66 5.27 10.58
N VAL A 438 -5.08 5.89 9.47
CA VAL A 438 -6.48 6.31 9.27
C VAL A 438 -7.44 5.13 9.05
N LEU A 439 -6.97 3.99 8.53
CA LEU A 439 -7.78 2.78 8.32
C LEU A 439 -7.71 1.84 9.52
N SER A 440 -6.52 1.62 10.08
CA SER A 440 -6.27 0.70 11.19
C SER A 440 -6.69 1.26 12.55
N HIS A 441 -6.70 2.58 12.75
CA HIS A 441 -7.13 3.21 14.01
C HIS A 441 -8.43 4.01 13.90
N ALA A 442 -9.21 3.84 12.83
CA ALA A 442 -10.55 4.39 12.77
C ALA A 442 -11.34 3.95 14.02
N PRO A 443 -11.99 4.88 14.76
CA PRO A 443 -12.73 4.54 15.98
C PRO A 443 -13.79 3.45 15.78
N ASP A 444 -14.33 3.34 14.57
CA ASP A 444 -15.27 2.30 14.18
C ASP A 444 -14.87 1.67 12.83
N ARG A 445 -14.85 0.33 12.74
CA ARG A 445 -14.48 -0.40 11.51
C ARG A 445 -15.40 -0.13 10.33
N ARG A 446 -16.63 0.31 10.58
CA ARG A 446 -17.55 0.78 9.55
C ARG A 446 -17.05 2.04 8.83
N GLN A 447 -16.26 2.87 9.52
CA GLN A 447 -15.65 4.05 8.91
C GLN A 447 -14.53 3.65 7.94
N SER A 448 -13.68 2.70 8.33
CA SER A 448 -12.66 2.13 7.44
C SER A 448 -13.32 1.48 6.21
N ALA A 449 -14.38 0.69 6.42
CA ALA A 449 -15.16 0.08 5.35
C ALA A 449 -15.67 1.13 4.36
N LEU A 450 -16.32 2.18 4.87
CA LEU A 450 -16.90 3.23 4.04
C LEU A 450 -15.82 4.01 3.27
N MET A 451 -14.68 4.34 3.89
CA MET A 451 -13.56 4.97 3.18
C MET A 451 -13.04 4.13 2.02
N MET A 452 -12.88 2.81 2.21
CA MET A 452 -12.43 1.91 1.16
C MET A 452 -13.48 1.74 0.05
N ILE A 453 -14.76 1.57 0.40
CA ILE A 453 -15.84 1.47 -0.58
C ILE A 453 -15.92 2.76 -1.42
N ASP A 454 -15.86 3.92 -0.78
CA ASP A 454 -15.97 5.21 -1.44
C ASP A 454 -14.75 5.52 -2.33
N ALA A 455 -13.53 5.15 -1.89
CA ALA A 455 -12.30 5.42 -2.62
C ALA A 455 -12.10 4.47 -3.82
N TYR A 456 -12.35 3.17 -3.62
CA TYR A 456 -12.02 2.13 -4.60
C TYR A 456 -13.20 1.69 -5.45
N GLN A 457 -14.43 1.94 -4.98
CA GLN A 457 -15.65 1.58 -5.68
C GLN A 457 -15.63 0.10 -6.13
N PRO A 458 -15.48 -0.87 -5.19
CA PRO A 458 -15.43 -2.29 -5.52
C PRO A 458 -16.64 -2.71 -6.37
N GLU A 459 -16.43 -3.67 -7.27
CA GLU A 459 -17.43 -4.15 -8.23
C GLU A 459 -17.73 -5.62 -7.94
N GLY A 460 -18.99 -6.03 -8.03
CA GLY A 460 -19.38 -7.39 -7.75
C GLY A 460 -19.33 -7.70 -6.25
N ILE A 461 -18.53 -8.70 -5.86
CA ILE A 461 -18.47 -9.21 -4.49
C ILE A 461 -17.02 -9.13 -4.03
N THR A 462 -16.75 -8.29 -3.02
CA THR A 462 -15.39 -8.05 -2.52
C THR A 462 -15.36 -8.09 -1.00
N ILE A 463 -14.48 -8.90 -0.44
CA ILE A 463 -14.25 -8.97 1.00
C ILE A 463 -13.44 -7.75 1.44
N LEU A 464 -13.90 -7.08 2.49
CA LEU A 464 -13.19 -5.96 3.10
C LEU A 464 -12.47 -6.44 4.35
N THR A 465 -11.20 -6.13 4.43
CA THR A 465 -10.36 -6.39 5.59
C THR A 465 -9.52 -5.16 5.91
N VAL A 466 -9.11 -5.06 7.17
CA VAL A 466 -8.10 -4.09 7.58
C VAL A 466 -7.05 -4.76 8.44
N ASP A 467 -5.83 -4.25 8.34
CA ASP A 467 -4.80 -4.50 9.34
C ASP A 467 -5.29 -3.97 10.69
N SER A 468 -5.30 -4.85 11.70
CA SER A 468 -5.84 -4.55 13.02
C SER A 468 -5.16 -3.35 13.66
N ILE A 469 -3.83 -3.27 13.55
CA ILE A 469 -2.98 -2.35 14.32
C ILE A 469 -1.69 -1.95 13.60
N PHE A 470 -1.65 -2.04 12.28
CA PHE A 470 -0.51 -1.69 11.43
C PHE A 470 0.70 -2.62 11.64
N MET A 471 0.47 -3.94 11.62
CA MET A 471 1.50 -4.97 11.81
C MET A 471 1.98 -5.67 10.54
N MET A 472 1.39 -5.37 9.38
CA MET A 472 1.83 -5.93 8.10
C MET A 472 3.34 -5.76 7.82
N PRO A 473 3.99 -4.63 8.15
CA PRO A 473 5.45 -4.50 8.00
C PRO A 473 6.23 -5.57 8.77
N HIS A 474 5.90 -5.77 10.05
CA HIS A 474 6.53 -6.75 10.92
C HIS A 474 6.35 -8.18 10.41
N LEU A 475 5.13 -8.49 9.96
CA LEU A 475 4.79 -9.81 9.44
C LEU A 475 5.42 -10.07 8.06
N GLY A 476 5.68 -9.02 7.29
CA GLY A 476 6.37 -9.10 6.02
C GLY A 476 7.81 -9.56 6.16
N VAL A 477 8.61 -8.92 7.04
CA VAL A 477 9.98 -9.40 7.31
C VAL A 477 9.95 -10.79 7.96
N LEU A 478 8.98 -11.04 8.84
CA LEU A 478 8.81 -12.37 9.46
C LEU A 478 8.50 -13.46 8.43
N SER A 479 7.77 -13.15 7.35
CA SER A 479 7.35 -14.14 6.35
C SER A 479 8.50 -14.75 5.56
N GLU A 480 9.62 -14.02 5.42
CA GLU A 480 10.81 -14.49 4.69
C GLU A 480 11.62 -15.52 5.50
N HIS A 481 11.69 -15.33 6.83
CA HIS A 481 12.52 -16.16 7.70
C HIS A 481 11.69 -17.22 8.45
N HIS A 482 10.44 -16.91 8.80
CA HIS A 482 9.52 -17.75 9.57
C HIS A 482 8.09 -17.71 8.99
N PRO A 483 7.87 -18.25 7.78
CA PRO A 483 6.60 -18.13 7.05
C PRO A 483 5.38 -18.63 7.83
N LYS A 484 5.52 -19.73 8.57
CA LYS A 484 4.44 -20.28 9.40
C LYS A 484 3.99 -19.30 10.50
N ALA A 485 4.93 -18.68 11.20
CA ALA A 485 4.62 -17.71 12.25
C ALA A 485 3.94 -16.46 11.66
N ALA A 486 4.45 -15.98 10.53
CA ALA A 486 3.85 -14.86 9.82
C ALA A 486 2.41 -15.15 9.38
N GLU A 487 2.17 -16.30 8.75
CA GLU A 487 0.84 -16.71 8.26
C GLU A 487 -0.17 -16.85 9.42
N GLU A 488 0.19 -17.56 10.49
CA GLU A 488 -0.70 -17.76 11.63
C GLU A 488 -1.09 -16.43 12.28
N VAL A 489 -0.13 -15.53 12.52
CA VAL A 489 -0.40 -14.22 13.12
C VAL A 489 -1.13 -13.31 12.13
N PHE A 490 -0.79 -13.36 10.83
CA PHE A 490 -1.44 -12.55 9.82
C PHE A 490 -2.94 -12.87 9.71
N GLU A 491 -3.30 -14.15 9.67
CA GLU A 491 -4.69 -14.54 9.51
C GLU A 491 -5.51 -14.44 10.80
N ARG A 492 -4.88 -14.68 11.95
CA ARG A 492 -5.61 -14.84 13.22
C ARG A 492 -5.59 -13.60 14.10
N ASP A 493 -4.59 -12.74 13.96
CA ASP A 493 -4.38 -11.55 14.81
C ASP A 493 -4.26 -10.24 14.01
N CYS A 494 -3.73 -10.26 12.78
CA CYS A 494 -3.59 -9.07 11.93
C CYS A 494 -4.88 -8.73 11.19
N LEU A 495 -5.38 -9.65 10.35
CA LEU A 495 -6.47 -9.36 9.42
C LEU A 495 -7.82 -9.31 10.14
N VAL A 496 -8.32 -8.10 10.36
CA VAL A 496 -9.69 -7.88 10.81
C VAL A 496 -10.62 -7.95 9.62
N LYS A 497 -11.43 -9.00 9.59
CA LYS A 497 -12.51 -9.18 8.61
C LYS A 497 -13.65 -8.21 8.92
N ILE A 498 -13.79 -7.19 8.09
CA ILE A 498 -14.85 -6.18 8.24
C ILE A 498 -16.19 -6.77 7.80
N GLY A 499 -16.23 -7.41 6.63
CA GLY A 499 -17.43 -7.95 6.01
C GLY A 499 -17.27 -8.01 4.49
N THR A 500 -18.39 -8.13 3.77
CA THR A 500 -18.35 -8.20 2.29
C THR A 500 -19.10 -7.04 1.67
N CYS A 501 -18.47 -6.34 0.73
CA CYS A 501 -19.13 -5.37 -0.12
C CYS A 501 -19.76 -6.08 -1.33
N ILE A 502 -21.06 -5.87 -1.55
CA ILE A 502 -21.82 -6.38 -2.68
C ILE A 502 -22.29 -5.18 -3.49
N ALA A 503 -21.69 -4.95 -4.66
CA ALA A 503 -21.81 -3.71 -5.41
C ALA A 503 -22.05 -3.98 -6.91
N PRO A 504 -23.31 -3.92 -7.38
CA PRO A 504 -23.62 -4.10 -8.78
C PRO A 504 -23.04 -2.99 -9.67
N VAL A 505 -22.52 -3.37 -10.84
CA VAL A 505 -22.06 -2.44 -11.88
C VAL A 505 -23.22 -2.05 -12.79
N GLY A 506 -23.53 -0.76 -12.82
CA GLY A 506 -24.60 -0.21 -13.63
C GLY A 506 -25.12 1.12 -13.11
N ILE A 507 -26.01 1.74 -13.90
CA ILE A 507 -26.71 2.98 -13.56
C ILE A 507 -28.20 2.71 -13.66
N GLY A 508 -28.95 3.14 -12.65
CA GLY A 508 -30.41 3.08 -12.63
C GLY A 508 -31.02 4.41 -12.21
N LYS A 509 -32.34 4.41 -12.01
CA LYS A 509 -33.06 5.54 -11.44
C LYS A 509 -33.12 5.39 -9.93
N VAL A 510 -32.81 6.45 -9.19
CA VAL A 510 -32.81 6.44 -7.72
C VAL A 510 -34.16 5.97 -7.19
N GLY A 511 -34.13 5.00 -6.27
CA GLY A 511 -35.32 4.38 -5.64
C GLY A 511 -35.91 3.18 -6.39
N GLU A 512 -35.47 2.87 -7.62
CA GLU A 512 -35.88 1.64 -8.31
C GLU A 512 -35.10 0.42 -7.81
N PRO A 513 -35.65 -0.80 -7.84
CA PRO A 513 -34.94 -2.01 -7.42
C PRO A 513 -33.60 -2.19 -8.15
N CYS A 514 -32.52 -2.39 -7.40
CA CYS A 514 -31.17 -2.56 -7.95
C CYS A 514 -30.66 -3.99 -7.75
N LEU A 515 -30.78 -4.52 -6.54
CA LEU A 515 -30.27 -5.83 -6.16
C LEU A 515 -31.22 -6.50 -5.17
N SER A 516 -31.47 -7.79 -5.32
CA SER A 516 -32.08 -8.63 -4.29
C SER A 516 -31.10 -9.65 -3.74
N ILE A 517 -31.22 -9.95 -2.44
CA ILE A 517 -30.46 -10.99 -1.76
C ILE A 517 -31.47 -11.91 -1.07
N SER A 518 -31.36 -13.21 -1.33
CA SER A 518 -32.25 -14.21 -0.74
C SER A 518 -31.51 -15.49 -0.34
N GLY A 519 -31.96 -16.13 0.73
CA GLY A 519 -31.42 -17.42 1.20
C GLY A 519 -31.67 -17.65 2.69
N ASN A 520 -32.15 -18.84 3.06
CA ASN A 520 -32.40 -19.30 4.45
C ASN A 520 -32.91 -18.20 5.42
N GLY A 521 -34.02 -17.56 5.06
CA GLY A 521 -34.69 -16.55 5.89
C GLY A 521 -34.29 -15.10 5.59
N ILE A 522 -33.25 -14.86 4.79
CA ILE A 522 -32.93 -13.54 4.25
C ILE A 522 -33.77 -13.30 2.98
N SER A 523 -34.41 -12.14 2.88
CA SER A 523 -35.15 -11.67 1.70
C SER A 523 -35.11 -10.14 1.65
N GLU A 524 -34.03 -9.60 1.13
CA GLU A 524 -33.79 -8.15 1.06
C GLU A 524 -33.81 -7.66 -0.38
N VAL A 525 -34.41 -6.49 -0.62
CA VAL A 525 -34.35 -5.77 -1.89
C VAL A 525 -33.80 -4.38 -1.64
N VAL A 526 -32.68 -4.07 -2.27
CA VAL A 526 -31.96 -2.80 -2.10
C VAL A 526 -32.20 -1.93 -3.34
N PRO A 527 -32.81 -0.74 -3.18
CA PRO A 527 -33.00 0.22 -4.27
C PRO A 527 -31.69 0.86 -4.75
N PHE A 528 -31.69 1.32 -6.00
CA PHE A 528 -30.59 2.09 -6.56
C PHE A 528 -30.47 3.44 -5.85
N GLY A 529 -29.23 3.84 -5.54
CA GLY A 529 -28.92 5.03 -4.74
C GLY A 529 -28.80 4.77 -3.24
N GLU A 530 -29.07 3.56 -2.76
CA GLU A 530 -28.98 3.21 -1.34
C GLU A 530 -27.77 2.32 -1.03
N LEU A 531 -27.31 2.40 0.22
CA LEU A 531 -26.41 1.44 0.84
C LEU A 531 -27.16 0.81 2.02
N ARG A 532 -27.05 -0.50 2.21
CA ARG A 532 -27.66 -1.21 3.35
C ARG A 532 -26.70 -2.25 3.92
N VAL A 533 -26.78 -2.45 5.24
CA VAL A 533 -26.10 -3.56 5.91
C VAL A 533 -27.12 -4.68 6.15
N VAL A 534 -26.83 -5.87 5.63
CA VAL A 534 -27.63 -7.08 5.83
C VAL A 534 -26.87 -8.00 6.78
N PRO A 535 -27.37 -8.21 8.01
CA PRO A 535 -26.81 -9.20 8.91
C PRO A 535 -26.88 -10.60 8.28
N TRP A 536 -25.81 -11.37 8.41
CA TRP A 536 -25.72 -12.70 7.82
C TRP A 536 -24.97 -13.64 8.74
N ASP A 537 -25.57 -14.78 9.05
CA ASP A 537 -24.92 -15.90 9.73
C ASP A 537 -24.59 -17.00 8.71
N PRO A 538 -23.30 -17.20 8.39
CA PRO A 538 -22.85 -18.24 7.46
C PRO A 538 -23.31 -19.66 7.81
N LYS A 539 -23.56 -19.96 9.10
CA LYS A 539 -24.02 -21.28 9.55
C LYS A 539 -25.50 -21.51 9.27
N ALA A 540 -26.31 -20.47 9.45
CA ALA A 540 -27.75 -20.53 9.20
C ALA A 540 -28.07 -20.43 7.69
N ALA A 541 -27.30 -19.62 6.95
CA ALA A 541 -27.47 -19.37 5.53
C ALA A 541 -26.15 -19.60 4.77
N PRO A 542 -25.74 -20.86 4.53
CA PRO A 542 -24.47 -21.18 3.87
C PRO A 542 -24.48 -20.89 2.36
N GLU A 543 -25.64 -20.55 1.79
CA GLU A 543 -25.76 -20.16 0.40
C GLU A 543 -26.71 -18.97 0.29
N LEU A 544 -26.30 -17.95 -0.46
CA LEU A 544 -27.12 -16.80 -0.81
C LEU A 544 -27.23 -16.65 -2.32
N CYS A 545 -28.44 -16.33 -2.79
CA CYS A 545 -28.73 -15.95 -4.15
C CYS A 545 -28.79 -14.43 -4.26
N ILE A 546 -27.91 -13.87 -5.08
CA ILE A 546 -27.78 -12.43 -5.32
C ILE A 546 -28.26 -12.16 -6.75
N GLU A 547 -29.35 -11.41 -6.91
CA GLU A 547 -29.95 -11.15 -8.21
C GLU A 547 -29.95 -9.64 -8.53
N PRO A 548 -29.12 -9.19 -9.49
CA PRO A 548 -29.15 -7.81 -9.96
C PRO A 548 -30.37 -7.56 -10.86
N ALA A 549 -30.89 -6.34 -10.83
CA ALA A 549 -31.88 -5.91 -11.82
C ALA A 549 -31.26 -5.89 -13.23
N ARG A 550 -32.11 -5.88 -14.27
CA ARG A 550 -31.72 -6.13 -15.67
C ARG A 550 -30.56 -5.28 -16.21
N ASN A 551 -30.37 -4.07 -15.70
CA ASN A 551 -29.33 -3.14 -16.17
C ASN A 551 -28.01 -3.24 -15.41
N PHE A 552 -27.95 -4.11 -14.40
CA PHE A 552 -26.84 -4.24 -13.47
C PHE A 552 -26.13 -5.58 -13.63
N ASP A 553 -24.83 -5.58 -13.41
CA ASP A 553 -23.96 -6.75 -13.52
C ASP A 553 -23.26 -7.03 -12.19
N MET A 554 -23.15 -8.32 -11.84
CA MET A 554 -22.44 -8.84 -10.67
C MET A 554 -21.27 -9.76 -11.07
N GLY A 555 -20.88 -9.76 -12.35
CA GLY A 555 -19.78 -10.56 -12.90
C GLY A 555 -20.24 -11.77 -13.73
N ALA A 556 -21.52 -12.17 -13.60
CA ALA A 556 -22.12 -13.23 -14.42
C ALA A 556 -22.76 -12.71 -15.73
N GLY A 557 -22.80 -11.38 -15.92
CA GLY A 557 -23.52 -10.69 -16.97
C GLY A 557 -24.78 -9.98 -16.46
N LYS A 558 -25.26 -8.99 -17.21
CA LYS A 558 -26.39 -8.15 -16.83
C LYS A 558 -27.66 -8.94 -16.45
N GLY A 559 -28.22 -8.63 -15.29
CA GLY A 559 -29.45 -9.23 -14.77
C GLY A 559 -29.35 -10.72 -14.41
N LYS A 560 -28.15 -11.31 -14.43
CA LYS A 560 -27.95 -12.72 -14.10
C LYS A 560 -27.60 -12.86 -12.63
N ARG A 561 -28.27 -13.83 -11.99
CA ARG A 561 -28.03 -14.17 -10.59
C ARG A 561 -26.65 -14.77 -10.36
N VAL A 562 -26.11 -14.53 -9.17
CA VAL A 562 -24.87 -15.11 -8.65
C VAL A 562 -25.20 -15.88 -7.38
N ILE A 563 -24.68 -17.10 -7.28
CA ILE A 563 -24.72 -17.89 -6.04
C ILE A 563 -23.42 -17.66 -5.28
N ALA A 564 -23.54 -17.35 -3.99
CA ALA A 564 -22.42 -17.03 -3.14
C ALA A 564 -22.42 -17.89 -1.87
N THR A 565 -21.22 -18.31 -1.45
CA THR A 565 -20.99 -19.21 -0.30
C THR A 565 -19.96 -18.61 0.66
N PRO A 566 -19.88 -19.06 1.92
CA PRO A 566 -18.87 -18.62 2.86
C PRO A 566 -17.44 -18.80 2.36
N TYR A 567 -16.61 -17.80 2.65
CA TYR A 567 -15.17 -17.85 2.45
C TYR A 567 -14.55 -19.01 3.27
N GLY A 568 -13.61 -19.74 2.68
CA GLY A 568 -12.97 -20.90 3.30
C GLY A 568 -13.72 -22.23 3.17
N VAL A 569 -14.92 -22.25 2.58
CA VAL A 569 -15.61 -23.50 2.19
C VAL A 569 -15.17 -23.90 0.79
N ASP A 570 -14.65 -25.13 0.64
CA ASP A 570 -14.35 -25.71 -0.68
C ASP A 570 -15.67 -25.99 -1.40
N ALA A 571 -15.94 -25.22 -2.46
CA ALA A 571 -17.15 -25.35 -3.27
C ALA A 571 -16.92 -26.22 -4.52
N GLY A 572 -15.79 -26.94 -4.60
CA GLY A 572 -15.41 -27.71 -5.77
C GLY A 572 -14.93 -26.84 -6.94
N LYS A 573 -14.99 -27.38 -8.17
CA LYS A 573 -14.45 -26.74 -9.38
C LYS A 573 -15.27 -25.57 -9.92
N ASP A 574 -16.46 -25.34 -9.38
CA ASP A 574 -17.31 -24.23 -9.80
C ASP A 574 -16.86 -22.93 -9.12
N LYS A 575 -16.65 -21.86 -9.91
CA LYS A 575 -16.37 -20.51 -9.39
C LYS A 575 -17.61 -19.99 -8.67
N VAL A 576 -17.73 -20.29 -7.38
CA VAL A 576 -18.76 -19.74 -6.50
C VAL A 576 -18.20 -18.51 -5.81
N ALA A 577 -18.96 -17.40 -5.84
CA ALA A 577 -18.55 -16.17 -5.16
C ALA A 577 -18.41 -16.40 -3.65
N LYS A 578 -17.44 -15.73 -3.02
CA LYS A 578 -17.12 -15.93 -1.60
C LYS A 578 -17.56 -14.75 -0.75
N LEU A 579 -18.23 -15.06 0.36
CA LEU A 579 -18.72 -14.09 1.32
C LEU A 579 -18.03 -14.28 2.67
N GLU A 580 -17.69 -13.18 3.30
CA GLU A 580 -17.22 -13.10 4.67
C GLU A 580 -18.18 -12.23 5.48
N ALA A 581 -18.70 -12.77 6.59
CA ALA A 581 -19.60 -12.02 7.45
C ALA A 581 -18.82 -10.93 8.19
N GLY A 582 -17.63 -11.25 8.68
CA GLY A 582 -16.80 -10.30 9.43
C GLY A 582 -17.53 -9.66 10.60
N MET A 583 -17.13 -8.44 10.96
CA MET A 583 -17.71 -7.67 12.07
C MET A 583 -19.05 -6.99 11.73
N ILE A 584 -19.31 -6.68 10.46
CA ILE A 584 -20.43 -5.84 10.02
C ILE A 584 -21.52 -6.66 9.29
N GLY A 585 -21.16 -7.74 8.61
CA GLY A 585 -22.05 -8.50 7.72
C GLY A 585 -21.87 -8.12 6.26
N LEU A 586 -22.97 -8.16 5.50
CA LEU A 586 -22.98 -7.86 4.07
C LEU A 586 -23.33 -6.37 3.86
N ILE A 587 -22.42 -5.63 3.24
CA ILE A 587 -22.60 -4.22 2.88
C ILE A 587 -23.03 -4.17 1.42
N VAL A 588 -24.33 -3.99 1.20
CA VAL A 588 -24.92 -3.90 -0.13
C VAL A 588 -24.88 -2.44 -0.59
N ASP A 589 -24.01 -2.13 -1.54
CA ASP A 589 -23.80 -0.78 -2.06
C ASP A 589 -24.42 -0.63 -3.46
N CYS A 590 -25.65 -0.13 -3.51
CA CYS A 590 -26.38 0.15 -4.74
C CYS A 590 -26.29 1.62 -5.16
N ARG A 591 -25.33 2.40 -4.65
CA ARG A 591 -25.13 3.83 -5.01
C ARG A 591 -24.57 4.04 -6.42
N GLY A 592 -24.22 2.95 -7.11
CA GLY A 592 -23.78 2.95 -8.51
C GLY A 592 -22.27 2.80 -8.68
N ARG A 593 -21.88 2.35 -9.88
CA ARG A 593 -20.49 2.23 -10.34
C ARG A 593 -20.43 2.80 -11.78
N PRO A 594 -19.85 3.99 -12.01
CA PRO A 594 -19.23 4.86 -11.00
C PRO A 594 -20.26 5.50 -10.03
N LEU A 595 -19.80 5.81 -8.82
CA LEU A 595 -20.54 6.54 -7.80
C LEU A 595 -20.80 7.97 -8.28
N ALA A 596 -22.07 8.36 -8.28
CA ALA A 596 -22.50 9.71 -8.65
C ALA A 596 -22.97 10.49 -7.42
N PHE A 597 -22.63 11.77 -7.37
CA PHE A 597 -23.12 12.69 -6.34
C PHE A 597 -24.25 13.56 -6.88
N PRO A 598 -25.27 13.86 -6.07
CA PRO A 598 -26.20 14.93 -6.39
C PRO A 598 -25.48 16.27 -6.59
N GLU A 599 -25.88 17.00 -7.63
CA GLU A 599 -25.36 18.36 -7.90
C GLU A 599 -25.80 19.35 -6.81
N ASP A 600 -27.04 19.23 -6.33
CA ASP A 600 -27.56 20.01 -5.22
C ASP A 600 -26.80 19.67 -3.91
N PRO A 601 -26.16 20.66 -3.25
CA PRO A 601 -25.38 20.42 -2.05
C PRO A 601 -26.19 19.84 -0.87
N GLU A 602 -27.46 20.20 -0.71
CA GLU A 602 -28.31 19.65 0.36
C GLU A 602 -28.69 18.19 0.08
N ALA A 603 -29.09 17.87 -1.15
CA ALA A 603 -29.33 16.49 -1.57
C ALA A 603 -28.08 15.62 -1.39
N ARG A 604 -26.89 16.14 -1.71
CA ARG A 604 -25.62 15.46 -1.48
C ARG A 604 -25.38 15.20 0.01
N ARG A 605 -25.53 16.23 0.86
CA ARG A 605 -25.41 16.07 2.31
C ARG A 605 -26.39 15.05 2.86
N LYS A 606 -27.65 15.07 2.40
CA LYS A 606 -28.66 14.09 2.77
C LYS A 606 -28.23 12.67 2.41
N MET A 607 -27.74 12.45 1.19
CA MET A 607 -27.21 11.15 0.75
C MET A 607 -26.10 10.64 1.68
N LEU A 608 -25.16 11.51 2.06
CA LEU A 608 -24.06 11.16 2.97
C LEU A 608 -24.56 10.79 4.37
N ARG A 609 -25.50 11.57 4.92
CA ARG A 609 -26.08 11.28 6.24
C ARG A 609 -26.81 9.94 6.24
N THR A 610 -27.63 9.68 5.23
CA THR A 610 -28.32 8.40 5.06
C THR A 610 -27.33 7.24 4.89
N THR A 611 -26.22 7.46 4.19
CA THR A 611 -25.16 6.43 4.06
C THR A 611 -24.49 6.12 5.40
N LEU A 612 -24.19 7.15 6.20
CA LEU A 612 -23.64 6.98 7.55
C LEU A 612 -24.64 6.22 8.45
N GLU A 613 -25.91 6.64 8.45
CA GLU A 613 -26.98 6.02 9.21
C GLU A 613 -27.20 4.55 8.81
N ALA A 614 -27.12 4.21 7.52
CA ALA A 614 -27.26 2.85 7.03
C ALA A 614 -26.16 1.90 7.54
N LEU A 615 -24.98 2.44 7.85
CA LEU A 615 -23.90 1.71 8.54
C LEU A 615 -24.05 1.78 10.07
N GLY A 616 -24.97 2.57 10.61
CA GLY A 616 -25.08 2.84 12.05
C GLY A 616 -23.98 3.78 12.57
N LEU A 617 -23.45 4.63 11.69
CA LEU A 617 -22.52 5.72 12.02
C LEU A 617 -23.27 7.03 12.23
N ARG A 618 -22.70 7.91 13.06
CA ARG A 618 -23.29 9.23 13.34
C ARG A 618 -23.09 10.18 12.16
N ALA A 619 -24.13 10.96 11.86
CA ALA A 619 -24.07 12.01 10.85
C ALA A 619 -23.51 13.34 11.37
N HIS A 620 -23.75 13.66 12.65
CA HIS A 620 -23.30 14.88 13.35
C HIS A 620 -23.06 14.61 14.85
N SER A 621 -22.38 15.52 15.53
CA SER A 621 -22.04 15.47 16.95
C SER A 621 -23.24 15.52 17.92
N ASN A 622 -24.39 16.06 17.50
CA ASN A 622 -25.49 16.45 18.40
C ASN A 622 -26.67 15.46 18.56
N GLN A 623 -26.55 14.20 18.13
CA GLN A 623 -27.52 13.17 18.55
C GLN A 623 -26.95 12.32 19.68
N ILE A 624 -27.16 12.80 20.90
CA ILE A 624 -27.14 11.93 22.09
C ILE A 624 -28.38 11.04 21.95
N ALA A 625 -28.18 9.78 21.56
CA ALA A 625 -29.20 8.77 21.77
C ALA A 625 -29.28 8.54 23.28
N ASN A 626 -30.41 8.93 23.88
CA ASN A 626 -30.84 8.44 25.19
C ASN A 626 -31.13 6.94 25.13
#